data_AF-A0A8J4TWP5-F1
#
_entry.id   AF-A0A8J4TWP5-F1
#
_cell.length_a   1.000
_cell.length_b   1.000
_cell.length_c   1.000
_cell.angle_alpha   90.00
_cell.angle_beta   90.00
_cell.angle_gamma   90.00
#
_symmetry.space_group_name_H-M   'P 1'
#
loop_
_entity.id
_entity.type
_entity.pdbx_description
1 polymer ?
#
loop_
_entity_poly.entity_id
_entity_poly.type
_entity_poly.pdbx_seq_one_letter_code
_entity_poly.pdbx_strand_id
1 'polypeptide(L)' 'SAKWQTDLRLPACPLATALTYFLDITTPPSQSFLHKLSHMTKQEDDRQCLLALAK' A
#
# COMPACT_ATOMS: atom_id res chain seq x y z
N SER A 1 1.81 -13.19 -14.08
CA SER A 1 0.55 -13.28 -13.31
C SER A 1 0.90 -13.38 -11.83
N ALA A 2 0.50 -12.40 -11.01
CA ALA A 2 0.70 -12.51 -9.57
C ALA A 2 -0.31 -13.54 -9.02
N LYS A 3 0.18 -14.68 -8.53
CA LYS A 3 -0.66 -15.68 -7.86
C LYS A 3 -0.89 -15.19 -6.44
N TRP A 4 -2.15 -15.07 -6.03
CA TRP A 4 -2.51 -14.79 -4.64
C TRP A 4 -1.87 -15.85 -3.74
N GLN A 5 -1.13 -15.40 -2.73
CA GLN A 5 -0.50 -16.26 -1.73
C GLN A 5 -1.14 -16.00 -0.38
N THR A 6 -1.39 -17.07 0.36
CA THR A 6 -1.84 -16.97 1.76
C THR A 6 -0.69 -16.45 2.60
N ASP A 7 -0.88 -15.29 3.20
CA ASP A 7 0.04 -14.74 4.18
C ASP A 7 -0.35 -15.24 5.57
N LEU A 8 0.48 -16.11 6.15
CA LEU A 8 0.23 -16.73 7.45
C LEU A 8 0.25 -15.73 8.62
N ARG A 9 0.67 -14.48 8.39
CA ARG A 9 0.68 -13.42 9.41
C ARG A 9 -0.72 -12.89 9.71
N LEU A 10 -1.67 -13.06 8.78
CA LEU A 10 -3.07 -12.64 8.97
C LEU A 10 -3.98 -13.87 9.07
N PRO A 11 -4.92 -13.89 10.04
CA PRO A 11 -5.92 -14.94 10.07
C PRO A 11 -6.89 -14.78 8.89
N ALA A 12 -7.56 -15.87 8.52
CA ALA A 12 -8.69 -15.78 7.58
C ALA A 12 -9.79 -14.92 8.20
N CYS A 13 -9.99 -13.72 7.66
CA CYS A 13 -10.95 -12.75 8.18
C CYS A 13 -11.52 -11.88 7.06
N PRO A 14 -12.69 -11.23 7.28
CA PRO A 14 -13.20 -10.21 6.37
C PRO A 14 -12.21 -9.04 6.22
N LEU A 15 -12.20 -8.42 5.04
CA LEU A 15 -11.31 -7.29 4.75
C LEU A 15 -11.47 -6.14 5.75
N ALA A 16 -12.71 -5.82 6.15
CA ALA A 16 -12.97 -4.79 7.14
C ALA A 16 -12.28 -5.09 8.48
N THR A 17 -12.34 -6.34 8.94
CA THR A 17 -11.64 -6.78 10.17
C THR A 17 -10.13 -6.59 10.03
N ALA A 18 -9.54 -6.95 8.88
CA ALA A 18 -8.12 -6.76 8.63
C ALA A 18 -7.70 -5.28 8.69
N LEU A 19 -8.44 -4.40 8.02
CA LEU A 19 -8.15 -2.97 7.98
C LEU A 19 -8.38 -2.26 9.33
N THR A 20 -9.33 -2.75 10.14
CA THR A 20 -9.64 -2.14 11.44
C THR A 20 -8.71 -2.62 12.55
N TYR A 21 -8.33 -3.91 12.56
CA TYR A 21 -7.69 -4.52 13.74
C TYR A 21 -6.29 -5.08 13.49
N PHE A 22 -5.93 -5.39 12.24
CA PHE A 22 -4.66 -6.10 11.96
C PHE A 22 -3.66 -5.29 11.13
N LEU A 23 -4.11 -4.28 10.40
CA LEU A 23 -3.27 -3.46 9.54
C LEU A 23 -3.21 -2.04 10.08
N ASP A 24 -2.00 -1.52 10.23
CA ASP A 24 -1.82 -0.10 10.51
C ASP A 24 -1.98 0.69 9.22
N ILE A 25 -3.12 1.36 9.11
CA ILE A 25 -3.49 2.24 7.99
C ILE A 25 -3.36 3.73 8.35
N THR A 26 -2.85 4.02 9.56
CA THR A 26 -2.75 5.39 10.09
C THR A 26 -1.32 5.90 10.16
N THR A 27 -0.34 5.01 10.26
CA THR A 27 1.08 5.37 10.16
C THR A 27 1.39 5.95 8.78
N PRO A 28 2.10 7.10 8.69
CA PRO A 28 2.53 7.66 7.42
C PRO A 28 3.32 6.64 6.57
N PRO A 29 3.09 6.62 5.25
CA PRO A 29 3.73 5.65 4.37
C PRO A 29 5.25 5.85 4.29
N SER A 30 5.98 4.76 4.10
CA SER A 30 7.43 4.82 3.86
C SER A 30 7.76 5.35 2.46
N GLN A 31 8.97 5.87 2.28
CA GLN A 31 9.42 6.37 0.97
C GLN A 31 9.41 5.30 -0.13
N SER A 32 9.79 4.06 0.22
CA SER A 32 9.74 2.94 -0.73
C SER A 32 8.31 2.56 -1.10
N PHE A 33 7.34 2.78 -0.22
CA PHE A 33 5.93 2.57 -0.52
C PHE A 33 5.38 3.69 -1.42
N LEU A 34 5.71 4.96 -1.14
CA LEU A 34 5.37 6.08 -2.02
C LEU A 34 5.94 5.90 -3.44
N HIS A 35 7.20 5.43 -3.55
CA HIS A 35 7.78 5.10 -4.84
C HIS A 35 6.98 4.02 -5.59
N LYS A 36 6.53 2.97 -4.90
CA LYS A 36 5.66 1.94 -5.51
C LYS A 36 4.32 2.51 -5.98
N LEU A 37 3.68 3.35 -5.17
CA LEU A 37 2.42 3.99 -5.53
C LEU A 37 2.57 4.89 -6.78
N SER A 38 3.71 5.56 -6.94
CA SER A 38 3.98 6.39 -8.12
C SER A 38 3.91 5.60 -9.44
N HIS A 39 4.29 4.32 -9.44
CA HIS A 39 4.22 3.45 -10.62
C HIS A 39 2.80 2.91 -10.91
N MET A 40 1.89 2.99 -9.94
CA MET A 40 0.51 2.52 -10.05
C MET A 40 -0.46 3.64 -10.44
N THR A 41 0.01 4.88 -10.40
CA THR A 41 -0.79 6.08 -10.63
C THR A 41 -0.87 6.38 -12.12
N LYS A 42 -2.05 6.80 -12.59
CA LYS A 42 -2.32 7.11 -14.01
C LYS A 42 -2.20 8.60 -14.35
N GLN A 43 -2.31 9.47 -13.36
CA GLN A 43 -2.18 10.92 -13.50
C GLN A 43 -0.71 11.32 -13.29
N GLU A 44 -0.15 12.08 -14.23
CA GLU A 44 1.27 12.45 -14.19
C GLU A 44 1.57 13.43 -13.04
N ASP A 45 0.65 14.35 -12.74
CA ASP A 45 0.80 15.30 -11.63
C ASP A 45 0.88 14.57 -10.28
N ASP A 46 -0.04 13.64 -10.02
CA ASP A 46 -0.04 12.81 -8.80
C ASP A 46 1.24 11.96 -8.71
N ARG A 47 1.71 11.41 -9.85
CA ARG A 47 2.95 10.65 -9.91
C ARG A 47 4.17 11.51 -9.54
N GLN A 48 4.25 12.74 -10.05
CA GLN A 48 5.33 13.68 -9.72
C GLN A 48 5.29 14.06 -8.24
N CYS A 49 4.11 14.32 -7.67
CA CYS A 49 3.96 14.57 -6.24
C CYS A 49 4.45 13.39 -5.39
N LEU A 50 4.05 12.16 -5.74
CA LEU A 50 4.50 10.95 -5.04
C LEU A 50 6.02 10.78 -5.10
N LEU A 51 6.63 10.99 -6.27
CA LEU A 51 8.10 10.91 -6.45
C LEU A 51 8.84 12.00 -5.69
N ALA A 52 8.26 13.19 -5.57
CA ALA A 52 8.85 14.29 -4.81
C ALA A 52 8.90 13.98 -3.32
N LEU A 53 7.86 13.32 -2.80
CA LEU A 53 7.78 12.91 -1.40
C LEU A 53 8.67 11.69 -1.11
N ALA A 54 8.81 10.76 -2.07
CA ALA A 54 9.55 9.49 -1.97
C ALA A 54 11.09 9.59 -1.86
N LYS A 55 11.65 10.73 -1.46
CA LYS A 55 13.10 10.98 -1.35
C LYS A 55 13.69 10.52 -0.01
#